data_AF-A0A9X7ZVT3-F1
#
_entry.id   AF-A0A9X7ZVT3-F1
#
_cell.length_a   1.000
_cell.length_b   1.000
_cell.length_c   1.000
_cell.angle_alpha   90.00
_cell.angle_beta   90.00
_cell.angle_gamma   90.00
#
_symmetry.space_group_name_H-M   'P 1'
#
loop_
_entity.id
_entity.type
_entity.pdbx_description
1 polymer ?
#
loop_
_entity_poly.entity_id
_entity_poly.type
_entity_poly.pdbx_seq_one_letter_code
_entity_poly.pdbx_strand_id
1 'polypeptide(L)'
;MVFVLSKLYQMLPETIKNHPKMIELVQKFNNNNKFREIESHYRMLDLIFSSCDIKATGTMRQIQLLSLELLRLFDNICQKYELKYWLDYGTLLGAIRHGGFIPWDDDIDIGMLREDYNKLVDVFPKEIEKIDGLSDKIIISKLTKPQDTTNYNELDQLNSHTFILFFQCAFKKPFVHFDVFPKDYIEDCGLTPDRNDKQTELQVELRNNIINGTWTFDEGLAIQNKKMKFTTDKTSHISDAIDGLHNNIHNRIYKTDYVFPLNKIVFEDYEFSCPNDYEEYLPLIYGPEYMHIPHIALDHNTTGFVKGQYNNIKKDMDYGFEESIAYLKRINDEFN
;
A
#
# COMPACT_ATOMS: atom_id res chain seq x y z
N MET A 1 -4.30 34.49 -15.82
CA MET A 1 -3.75 33.18 -15.46
C MET A 1 -4.27 32.10 -16.42
N VAL A 2 -4.36 32.42 -17.72
CA VAL A 2 -4.80 31.52 -18.81
C VAL A 2 -3.62 30.67 -19.35
N PHE A 3 -2.46 30.77 -18.69
CA PHE A 3 -1.16 30.40 -19.24
C PHE A 3 -0.65 28.99 -18.85
N VAL A 4 -1.39 28.26 -18.03
CA VAL A 4 -0.94 26.95 -17.50
C VAL A 4 -1.51 25.79 -18.32
N LEU A 5 -2.76 25.90 -18.77
CA LEU A 5 -3.50 24.85 -19.48
C LEU A 5 -2.90 24.53 -20.87
N SER A 6 -2.61 25.57 -21.67
CA SER A 6 -1.98 25.40 -22.98
C SER A 6 -0.57 24.83 -22.87
N LYS A 7 0.18 25.19 -21.82
CA LYS A 7 1.51 24.65 -21.55
C LYS A 7 1.48 23.18 -21.11
N LEU A 8 0.61 22.82 -20.16
CA LEU A 8 0.45 21.43 -19.72
C LEU A 8 -0.05 20.54 -20.86
N TYR A 9 -1.06 20.98 -21.62
CA TYR A 9 -1.53 20.27 -22.81
C TYR A 9 -0.42 20.10 -23.86
N GLN A 10 0.39 21.14 -24.08
CA GLN A 10 1.56 21.03 -24.98
C GLN A 10 2.63 20.07 -24.46
N MET A 11 2.72 19.86 -23.15
CA MET A 11 3.65 18.92 -22.50
C MET A 11 3.16 17.47 -22.50
N LEU A 12 1.88 17.20 -22.79
CA LEU A 12 1.39 15.84 -22.91
C LEU A 12 2.06 15.11 -24.09
N PRO A 13 2.21 13.78 -24.05
CA PRO A 13 2.58 12.98 -25.23
C PRO A 13 1.59 13.17 -26.37
N GLU A 14 2.05 13.10 -27.63
CA GLU A 14 1.16 13.26 -28.80
C GLU A 14 0.06 12.21 -28.89
N THR A 15 0.30 11.03 -28.35
CA THR A 15 -0.70 9.97 -28.23
C THR A 15 -1.89 10.39 -27.36
N ILE A 16 -1.65 11.19 -26.32
CA ILE A 16 -2.68 11.70 -25.42
C ILE A 16 -3.37 12.93 -26.03
N LYS A 17 -2.60 13.88 -26.60
CA LYS A 17 -3.19 15.09 -27.23
C LYS A 17 -4.17 14.76 -28.35
N ASN A 18 -3.83 13.78 -29.18
CA ASN A 18 -4.63 13.41 -30.34
C ASN A 18 -5.73 12.40 -30.02
N HIS A 19 -5.87 12.00 -28.75
CA HIS A 19 -6.95 11.12 -28.34
C HIS A 19 -8.31 11.86 -28.46
N PRO A 20 -9.33 11.29 -29.13
CA PRO A 20 -10.60 11.98 -29.41
C PRO A 20 -11.29 12.54 -28.16
N LYS A 21 -11.24 11.79 -27.04
CA LYS A 21 -11.80 12.25 -25.76
C LYS A 21 -11.06 13.47 -25.20
N MET A 22 -9.75 13.57 -25.41
CA MET A 22 -8.93 14.68 -24.93
C MET A 22 -9.23 15.98 -25.68
N ILE A 23 -9.43 15.89 -27.00
CA ILE A 23 -9.78 17.03 -27.85
C ILE A 23 -11.15 17.62 -27.44
N GLU A 24 -12.16 16.77 -27.26
CA GLU A 24 -13.50 17.19 -26.80
C GLU A 24 -13.46 17.85 -25.42
N LEU A 25 -12.64 17.29 -24.52
CA LEU A 25 -12.44 17.79 -23.16
C LEU A 25 -11.89 19.23 -23.15
N VAL A 26 -10.79 19.48 -23.87
CA VAL A 26 -10.11 20.78 -23.89
C VAL A 26 -11.04 21.87 -24.44
N GLN A 27 -11.88 21.52 -25.41
CA GLN A 27 -12.88 22.44 -25.97
C GLN A 27 -13.95 22.86 -24.95
N LYS A 28 -14.37 21.94 -24.08
CA LYS A 28 -15.33 22.25 -22.99
C LYS A 28 -14.75 23.18 -21.92
N PHE A 29 -13.43 23.10 -21.68
CA PHE A 29 -12.77 23.81 -20.58
C PHE A 29 -12.41 25.27 -20.85
N ASN A 30 -12.20 25.68 -22.10
CA ASN A 30 -11.75 27.05 -22.45
C ASN A 30 -12.79 28.18 -22.20
N ASN A 31 -13.97 27.90 -21.64
CA ASN A 31 -15.11 28.83 -21.60
C ASN A 31 -15.48 29.45 -20.22
N ASN A 32 -14.67 29.39 -19.15
CA ASN A 32 -15.11 29.91 -17.83
C ASN A 32 -14.03 30.52 -16.89
N ASN A 33 -14.44 31.58 -16.16
CA ASN A 33 -13.73 32.50 -15.24
C ASN A 33 -12.65 31.92 -14.27
N LYS A 34 -11.60 32.71 -14.00
CA LYS A 34 -10.43 32.49 -13.12
C LYS A 34 -10.52 31.64 -11.84
N PHE A 35 -11.63 31.61 -11.09
CA PHE A 35 -11.79 30.68 -9.96
C PHE A 35 -12.30 29.30 -10.41
N ARG A 36 -13.18 29.29 -11.42
CA ARG A 36 -13.54 28.09 -12.18
C ARG A 36 -12.35 27.56 -12.98
N GLU A 37 -11.38 28.40 -13.37
CA GLU A 37 -10.17 27.96 -14.08
C GLU A 37 -9.33 26.96 -13.25
N ILE A 38 -9.13 27.19 -11.94
CA ILE A 38 -8.35 26.25 -11.09
C ILE A 38 -9.09 24.92 -10.91
N GLU A 39 -10.38 24.98 -10.55
CA GLU A 39 -11.24 23.79 -10.48
C GLU A 39 -11.31 23.04 -11.82
N SER A 40 -11.32 23.77 -12.93
CA SER A 40 -11.30 23.18 -14.26
C SER A 40 -9.98 22.50 -14.60
N HIS A 41 -8.84 23.02 -14.11
CA HIS A 41 -7.53 22.37 -14.27
C HIS A 41 -7.47 21.08 -13.48
N TYR A 42 -7.95 21.07 -12.23
CA TYR A 42 -8.02 19.86 -11.43
C TYR A 42 -8.93 18.83 -12.09
N ARG A 43 -10.12 19.23 -12.55
CA ARG A 43 -11.02 18.32 -13.30
C ARG A 43 -10.38 17.79 -14.59
N MET A 44 -9.62 18.60 -15.30
CA MET A 44 -8.94 18.13 -16.52
C MET A 44 -7.83 17.14 -16.17
N LEU A 45 -6.99 17.42 -15.17
CA LEU A 45 -5.98 16.48 -14.70
C LEU A 45 -6.64 15.20 -14.22
N ASP A 46 -7.66 15.31 -13.40
CA ASP A 46 -8.47 14.20 -12.91
C ASP A 46 -9.00 13.32 -14.05
N LEU A 47 -9.58 13.94 -15.09
CA LEU A 47 -10.00 13.24 -16.30
C LEU A 47 -8.85 12.60 -17.06
N ILE A 48 -7.69 13.27 -17.15
CA ILE A 48 -6.51 12.71 -17.83
C ILE A 48 -6.00 11.47 -17.09
N PHE A 49 -5.81 11.51 -15.77
CA PHE A 49 -5.29 10.35 -15.03
C PHE A 49 -6.34 9.24 -14.86
N SER A 50 -7.63 9.58 -14.75
CA SER A 50 -8.70 8.55 -14.68
C SER A 50 -9.03 7.93 -16.04
N SER A 51 -8.71 8.59 -17.16
CA SER A 51 -9.09 8.12 -18.51
C SER A 51 -7.92 7.64 -19.36
N CYS A 52 -6.68 7.87 -18.93
CA CYS A 52 -5.48 7.45 -19.66
C CYS A 52 -4.67 6.48 -18.80
N ASP A 53 -4.05 5.49 -19.45
CA ASP A 53 -3.05 4.63 -18.82
C ASP A 53 -1.75 5.42 -18.62
N ILE A 54 -1.67 6.15 -17.51
CA ILE A 54 -0.49 6.92 -17.12
C ILE A 54 0.29 6.08 -16.13
N LYS A 55 1.47 5.63 -16.54
CA LYS A 55 2.44 4.98 -15.66
C LYS A 55 3.50 5.98 -15.23
N ALA A 56 4.13 5.70 -14.09
CA ALA A 56 5.34 6.40 -13.68
C ALA A 56 6.44 6.25 -14.75
N THR A 57 7.46 7.11 -14.69
CA THR A 57 8.67 6.99 -15.52
C THR A 57 9.92 7.12 -14.66
N GLY A 58 11.07 6.72 -15.21
CA GLY A 58 12.36 6.82 -14.50
C GLY A 58 12.42 5.92 -13.26
N THR A 59 13.05 6.42 -12.20
CA THR A 59 13.29 5.66 -10.95
C THR A 59 12.01 5.18 -10.29
N MET A 60 10.95 6.00 -10.28
CA MET A 60 9.66 5.60 -9.70
C MET A 60 9.09 4.37 -10.41
N ARG A 61 9.20 4.31 -11.75
CA ARG A 61 8.73 3.12 -12.48
C ARG A 61 9.56 1.88 -12.19
N GLN A 62 10.87 2.04 -11.99
CA GLN A 62 11.73 0.92 -11.62
C GLN A 62 11.39 0.38 -10.22
N ILE A 63 11.09 1.27 -9.26
CA ILE A 63 10.57 0.93 -7.93
C ILE A 63 9.27 0.14 -8.05
N GLN A 64 8.29 0.65 -8.81
CA GLN A 64 7.01 -0.02 -9.02
C GLN A 64 7.16 -1.41 -9.64
N LEU A 65 8.00 -1.56 -10.67
CA LEU A 65 8.24 -2.85 -11.32
C LEU A 65 8.94 -3.87 -10.42
N LEU A 66 9.89 -3.44 -9.59
CA LEU A 66 10.52 -4.33 -8.61
C LEU A 66 9.54 -4.68 -7.47
N SER A 67 8.72 -3.72 -7.03
CA SER A 67 7.66 -3.94 -6.03
C SER A 67 6.61 -4.93 -6.54
N LEU A 68 6.25 -4.89 -7.83
CA LEU A 68 5.37 -5.85 -8.47
C LEU A 68 5.92 -7.28 -8.39
N GLU A 69 7.20 -7.48 -8.69
CA GLU A 69 7.82 -8.80 -8.59
C GLU A 69 7.93 -9.29 -7.13
N LEU A 70 8.11 -8.37 -6.17
CA LEU A 70 8.06 -8.72 -4.75
C LEU A 70 6.63 -9.10 -4.31
N LEU A 71 5.59 -8.40 -4.80
CA LEU A 71 4.19 -8.74 -4.56
C LEU A 71 3.81 -10.10 -5.19
N ARG A 72 4.32 -10.40 -6.39
CA ARG A 72 4.14 -11.74 -7.01
C ARG A 72 4.74 -12.86 -6.15
N LEU A 73 5.92 -12.63 -5.57
CA LEU A 73 6.52 -13.59 -4.66
C LEU A 73 5.65 -13.80 -3.42
N PHE A 74 5.11 -12.71 -2.87
CA PHE A 74 4.16 -12.78 -1.75
C PHE A 74 2.91 -13.58 -2.12
N ASP A 75 2.29 -13.27 -3.27
CA ASP A 75 1.11 -13.98 -3.75
C ASP A 75 1.38 -15.47 -3.96
N ASN A 76 2.50 -15.84 -4.59
CA ASN A 76 2.94 -17.22 -4.77
C ASN A 76 3.04 -17.99 -3.44
N ILE A 77 3.63 -17.36 -2.41
CA ILE A 77 3.71 -17.95 -1.06
C ILE A 77 2.29 -18.07 -0.47
N CYS A 78 1.45 -17.04 -0.58
CA CYS A 78 0.07 -17.12 -0.08
C CYS A 78 -0.73 -18.23 -0.76
N GLN A 79 -0.61 -18.40 -2.08
CA GLN A 79 -1.29 -19.47 -2.81
C GLN A 79 -0.84 -20.86 -2.34
N LYS A 80 0.47 -21.08 -2.17
CA LYS A 80 1.04 -22.35 -1.69
C LYS A 80 0.53 -22.76 -0.32
N TYR A 81 0.28 -21.78 0.55
CA TYR A 81 -0.18 -21.99 1.93
C TYR A 81 -1.69 -21.74 2.12
N GLU A 82 -2.43 -21.55 1.02
CA GLU A 82 -3.87 -21.25 1.02
C GLU A 82 -4.26 -20.04 1.90
N LEU A 83 -3.37 -19.05 1.98
CA LEU A 83 -3.57 -17.84 2.79
C LEU A 83 -4.39 -16.82 2.02
N LYS A 84 -5.44 -16.31 2.67
CA LYS A 84 -6.28 -15.25 2.10
C LYS A 84 -5.71 -13.87 2.45
N TYR A 85 -5.55 -13.07 1.42
CA TYR A 85 -5.19 -11.66 1.51
C TYR A 85 -6.01 -10.87 0.49
N TRP A 86 -5.95 -9.55 0.54
CA TRP A 86 -6.39 -8.68 -0.53
C TRP A 86 -5.45 -7.50 -0.70
N LEU A 87 -5.37 -6.93 -1.90
CA LEU A 87 -4.79 -5.61 -2.10
C LEU A 87 -5.60 -4.60 -1.30
N ASP A 88 -4.93 -3.73 -0.55
CA ASP A 88 -5.56 -2.75 0.34
C ASP A 88 -5.11 -1.33 -0.01
N TYR A 89 -5.70 -0.33 0.65
CA TYR A 89 -5.27 1.09 0.58
C TYR A 89 -4.87 1.59 -0.82
N GLY A 90 -3.65 2.14 -0.98
CA GLY A 90 -3.19 2.80 -2.21
C GLY A 90 -3.04 1.81 -3.36
N THR A 91 -2.64 0.59 -3.03
CA THR A 91 -2.48 -0.51 -4.01
C THR A 91 -3.83 -0.93 -4.62
N LEU A 92 -4.87 -1.10 -3.80
CA LEU A 92 -6.23 -1.41 -4.29
C LEU A 92 -6.80 -0.25 -5.11
N LEU A 93 -6.64 0.98 -4.63
CA LEU A 93 -7.07 2.17 -5.37
C LEU A 93 -6.34 2.28 -6.71
N GLY A 94 -5.05 1.97 -6.76
CA GLY A 94 -4.27 1.89 -7.98
C GLY A 94 -4.84 0.86 -8.96
N ALA A 95 -5.10 -0.37 -8.49
CA ALA A 95 -5.69 -1.43 -9.31
C ALA A 95 -6.97 -0.96 -10.00
N ILE A 96 -7.87 -0.32 -9.25
CA ILE A 96 -9.18 0.12 -9.74
C ILE A 96 -9.07 1.34 -10.65
N ARG A 97 -8.26 2.33 -10.27
CA ARG A 97 -8.23 3.64 -10.93
C ARG A 97 -7.24 3.71 -12.10
N HIS A 98 -6.13 2.98 -12.02
CA HIS A 98 -5.02 3.04 -12.98
C HIS A 98 -4.64 1.67 -13.57
N GLY A 99 -5.36 0.60 -13.21
CA GLY A 99 -5.01 -0.76 -13.63
C GLY A 99 -3.63 -1.19 -13.15
N GLY A 100 -3.15 -0.65 -12.03
CA GLY A 100 -1.78 -0.85 -11.56
C GLY A 100 -1.39 0.21 -10.54
N PHE A 101 -0.10 0.58 -10.45
CA PHE A 101 0.31 1.56 -9.46
C PHE A 101 -0.30 2.94 -9.72
N ILE A 102 -0.60 3.66 -8.63
CA ILE A 102 -0.79 5.11 -8.71
C ILE A 102 0.57 5.73 -9.13
N PRO A 103 0.62 6.69 -10.07
CA PRO A 103 1.90 7.08 -10.71
C PRO A 103 2.97 7.67 -9.78
N TRP A 104 2.59 8.14 -8.60
CA TRP A 104 3.49 8.70 -7.59
C TRP A 104 3.68 7.81 -6.36
N ASP A 105 3.04 6.64 -6.34
CA ASP A 105 3.05 5.71 -5.22
C ASP A 105 4.18 4.70 -5.38
N ASP A 106 4.82 4.35 -4.27
CA ASP A 106 6.14 3.70 -4.22
C ASP A 106 6.23 2.46 -3.33
N ASP A 107 5.12 2.03 -2.73
CA ASP A 107 4.99 0.85 -1.89
C ASP A 107 3.77 -0.01 -2.26
N ILE A 108 3.55 -1.07 -1.46
CA ILE A 108 2.47 -2.04 -1.65
C ILE A 108 1.77 -2.28 -0.31
N ASP A 109 0.45 -2.18 -0.31
CA ASP A 109 -0.42 -2.34 0.84
C ASP A 109 -1.28 -3.60 0.72
N ILE A 110 -1.25 -4.46 1.74
CA ILE A 110 -1.94 -5.75 1.74
C ILE A 110 -2.77 -5.90 3.01
N GLY A 111 -4.03 -6.29 2.88
CA GLY A 111 -4.92 -6.62 3.98
C GLY A 111 -5.00 -8.13 4.22
N MET A 112 -4.97 -8.55 5.48
CA MET A 112 -5.17 -9.95 5.87
C MET A 112 -5.99 -10.08 7.15
N LEU A 113 -6.89 -11.06 7.21
CA LEU A 113 -7.50 -11.44 8.49
C LEU A 113 -6.45 -12.05 9.41
N ARG A 114 -6.61 -11.83 10.73
CA ARG A 114 -5.68 -12.27 11.78
C ARG A 114 -5.25 -13.72 11.68
N GLU A 115 -6.17 -14.62 11.35
CA GLU A 115 -5.86 -16.05 11.24
C GLU A 115 -4.81 -16.31 10.13
N ASP A 116 -5.03 -15.76 8.94
CA ASP A 116 -4.11 -15.91 7.80
C ASP A 116 -2.84 -15.08 7.99
N TYR A 117 -2.94 -13.90 8.61
CA TYR A 117 -1.80 -13.07 8.99
C TYR A 117 -0.85 -13.80 9.93
N ASN A 118 -1.37 -14.46 10.97
CA ASN A 118 -0.55 -15.23 11.91
C ASN A 118 0.15 -16.40 11.22
N LYS A 119 -0.53 -17.08 10.28
CA LYS A 119 0.08 -18.13 9.47
C LYS A 119 1.18 -17.55 8.57
N LEU A 120 0.94 -16.42 7.89
CA LEU A 120 1.94 -15.73 7.06
C LEU A 120 3.21 -15.44 7.86
N VAL A 121 3.04 -14.84 9.04
CA VAL A 121 4.11 -14.51 9.99
C VAL A 121 5.00 -15.73 10.26
N ASP A 122 4.44 -16.94 10.30
CA ASP A 122 5.18 -18.17 10.57
C ASP A 122 5.77 -18.85 9.35
N VAL A 123 5.13 -18.76 8.18
CA VAL A 123 5.52 -19.51 6.96
C VAL A 123 6.38 -18.67 6.02
N PHE A 124 6.13 -17.38 5.90
CA PHE A 124 6.80 -16.52 4.93
C PHE A 124 8.33 -16.48 5.14
N PRO A 125 8.88 -16.27 6.36
CA PRO A 125 10.33 -16.31 6.55
C PRO A 125 10.96 -17.66 6.18
N LYS A 126 10.27 -18.77 6.48
CA LYS A 126 10.75 -20.13 6.19
C LYS A 126 10.78 -20.41 4.70
N GLU A 127 9.86 -19.84 3.92
CA GLU A 127 9.90 -19.96 2.46
C GLU A 127 11.04 -19.13 1.87
N ILE A 128 11.25 -17.91 2.37
CA ILE A 128 12.38 -17.08 1.94
C ILE A 128 13.72 -17.78 2.19
N GLU A 129 13.89 -18.46 3.33
CA GLU A 129 15.09 -19.24 3.67
C GLU A 129 15.35 -20.43 2.74
N LYS A 130 14.32 -20.97 2.07
CA LYS A 130 14.46 -22.09 1.13
C LYS A 130 14.92 -21.64 -0.26
N ILE A 131 14.78 -20.37 -0.59
CA ILE A 131 15.11 -19.83 -1.91
C ILE A 131 16.56 -19.35 -1.90
N ASP A 132 17.39 -20.01 -2.71
CA ASP A 132 18.83 -19.79 -2.73
C ASP A 132 19.21 -18.31 -3.00
N GLY A 133 20.00 -17.74 -2.09
CA GLY A 133 20.47 -16.35 -2.13
C GLY A 133 19.41 -15.27 -1.86
N LEU A 134 18.13 -15.62 -1.66
CA LEU A 134 17.07 -14.65 -1.45
C LEU A 134 17.06 -14.10 -0.02
N SER A 135 17.35 -14.94 0.98
CA SER A 135 17.43 -14.53 2.39
C SER A 135 18.42 -13.37 2.62
N ASP A 136 19.51 -13.34 1.85
CA ASP A 136 20.52 -12.29 1.94
C ASP A 136 20.02 -10.95 1.39
N LYS A 137 19.01 -10.99 0.50
CA LYS A 137 18.42 -9.83 -0.17
C LYS A 137 17.14 -9.33 0.48
N ILE A 138 16.53 -10.12 1.37
CA ILE A 138 15.26 -9.78 2.02
C ILE A 138 15.47 -9.35 3.47
N ILE A 139 14.68 -8.36 3.91
CA ILE A 139 14.45 -8.03 5.32
C ILE A 139 12.99 -8.37 5.60
N ILE A 140 12.75 -9.14 6.65
CA ILE A 140 11.41 -9.32 7.20
C ILE A 140 11.42 -8.67 8.56
N SER A 141 10.55 -7.69 8.74
CA SER A 141 10.38 -7.03 10.01
C SER A 141 9.00 -7.31 10.58
N LYS A 142 9.00 -7.70 11.85
CA LYS A 142 7.83 -7.69 12.72
C LYS A 142 8.27 -6.79 13.87
N LEU A 143 8.25 -5.48 13.67
CA LEU A 143 8.76 -4.52 14.65
C LEU A 143 7.90 -4.58 15.93
N THR A 144 8.09 -5.61 16.73
CA THR A 144 7.40 -5.84 18.01
C THR A 144 8.20 -5.25 19.17
N LYS A 145 9.32 -4.57 18.85
CA LYS A 145 10.24 -3.93 19.80
C LYS A 145 10.61 -2.53 19.31
N PRO A 146 10.84 -1.58 20.22
CA PRO A 146 11.39 -0.27 19.89
C PRO A 146 12.72 -0.45 19.14
N GLN A 147 12.97 0.39 18.14
CA GLN A 147 14.15 0.29 17.28
C GLN A 147 15.43 0.20 18.11
N ASP A 148 16.24 -0.83 17.83
CA ASP A 148 17.58 -0.95 18.39
C ASP A 148 18.47 0.11 17.74
N THR A 149 18.87 1.10 18.52
CA THR A 149 19.63 2.25 18.01
C THR A 149 21.07 1.90 17.61
N THR A 150 21.49 0.65 17.78
CA THR A 150 22.85 0.19 17.53
C THR A 150 23.01 -0.63 16.25
N ASN A 151 21.93 -1.14 15.64
CA ASN A 151 22.00 -1.99 14.46
C ASN A 151 20.79 -1.80 13.51
N TYR A 152 20.74 -0.66 12.82
CA TYR A 152 19.65 -0.32 11.90
C TYR A 152 19.74 -1.06 10.57
N ASN A 153 18.69 -1.82 10.21
CA ASN A 153 18.49 -2.26 8.83
C ASN A 153 17.79 -1.17 7.98
N GLU A 154 17.65 -1.37 6.67
CA GLU A 154 17.05 -0.39 5.76
C GLU A 154 15.59 -0.06 6.09
N LEU A 155 14.80 -1.04 6.58
CA LEU A 155 13.44 -0.77 7.07
C LEU A 155 13.47 0.09 8.34
N ASP A 156 14.39 -0.17 9.28
CA ASP A 156 14.50 0.64 10.49
C ASP A 156 14.89 2.10 10.17
N GLN A 157 15.71 2.33 9.14
CA GLN A 157 16.09 3.67 8.69
C GLN A 157 14.90 4.44 8.12
N LEU A 158 14.08 3.80 7.27
CA LEU A 158 12.85 4.40 6.76
C LEU A 158 11.81 4.61 7.85
N ASN A 159 11.69 3.65 8.76
CA ASN A 159 10.79 3.71 9.90
C ASN A 159 11.32 4.57 11.05
N SER A 160 12.46 5.26 10.91
CA SER A 160 13.13 5.97 12.02
C SER A 160 12.25 6.96 12.81
N HIS A 161 11.13 7.40 12.21
CA HIS A 161 10.16 8.31 12.82
C HIS A 161 8.80 7.65 13.14
N THR A 162 8.64 6.36 12.85
CA THR A 162 7.38 5.61 12.95
C THR A 162 7.58 4.28 13.68
N PHE A 163 6.87 4.09 14.79
CA PHE A 163 6.83 2.79 15.47
C PHE A 163 5.74 1.89 14.86
N ILE A 164 6.17 1.03 13.95
CA ILE A 164 5.36 0.01 13.27
C ILE A 164 5.30 -1.24 14.14
N LEU A 165 4.16 -1.94 14.14
CA LEU A 165 3.93 -3.16 14.93
C LEU A 165 3.47 -4.35 14.08
N PHE A 166 3.38 -4.18 12.77
CA PHE A 166 2.88 -5.18 11.82
C PHE A 166 4.01 -5.71 10.92
N PHE A 167 3.67 -6.71 10.11
CA PHE A 167 4.58 -7.40 9.21
C PHE A 167 4.94 -6.51 8.01
N GLN A 168 6.25 -6.37 7.78
CA GLN A 168 6.79 -5.72 6.60
C GLN A 168 7.85 -6.63 5.98
N CYS A 169 7.94 -6.59 4.65
CA CYS A 169 9.01 -7.26 3.91
C CYS A 169 9.62 -6.30 2.92
N ALA A 170 10.95 -6.23 2.88
CA ALA A 170 11.69 -5.40 1.96
C ALA A 170 12.73 -6.20 1.18
N PHE A 171 12.90 -5.85 -0.10
CA PHE A 171 14.09 -6.18 -0.86
C PHE A 171 15.14 -5.10 -0.60
N LYS A 172 16.33 -5.48 -0.13
CA LYS A 172 17.31 -4.55 0.45
C LYS A 172 17.80 -3.49 -0.53
N LYS A 173 18.21 -3.90 -1.74
CA LYS A 173 18.88 -3.01 -2.70
C LYS A 173 18.72 -3.50 -4.15
N PRO A 174 18.07 -2.74 -5.05
CA PRO A 174 17.37 -1.48 -4.81
C PRO A 174 16.22 -1.66 -3.81
N PHE A 175 16.08 -0.72 -2.87
CA PHE A 175 15.08 -0.83 -1.82
C PHE A 175 13.65 -0.74 -2.38
N VAL A 176 12.84 -1.76 -2.09
CA VAL A 176 11.37 -1.75 -2.22
C VAL A 176 10.77 -2.55 -1.08
N HIS A 177 9.52 -2.30 -0.73
CA HIS A 177 8.87 -3.00 0.37
C HIS A 177 7.36 -3.13 0.17
N PHE A 178 6.76 -4.00 0.97
CA PHE A 178 5.32 -4.07 1.15
C PHE A 178 4.96 -4.17 2.64
N ASP A 179 3.76 -3.71 2.94
CA ASP A 179 3.14 -3.72 4.25
C ASP A 179 1.96 -4.69 4.29
N VAL A 180 1.85 -5.48 5.36
CA VAL A 180 0.70 -6.36 5.59
C VAL A 180 -0.04 -5.89 6.84
N PHE A 181 -1.23 -5.34 6.62
CA PHE A 181 -2.10 -4.82 7.65
C PHE A 181 -3.02 -5.91 8.20
N PRO A 182 -2.85 -6.33 9.48
CA PRO A 182 -3.76 -7.26 10.10
C PRO A 182 -5.14 -6.64 10.28
N LYS A 183 -6.18 -7.45 10.08
CA LYS A 183 -7.59 -7.15 10.32
C LYS A 183 -8.17 -8.16 11.29
N ASP A 184 -9.04 -7.70 12.18
CA ASP A 184 -9.70 -8.52 13.19
C ASP A 184 -11.22 -8.40 13.06
N TYR A 185 -11.96 -9.48 13.34
CA TYR A 185 -13.42 -9.42 13.48
C TYR A 185 -13.81 -8.67 14.75
N ILE A 186 -14.97 -8.05 14.73
CA ILE A 186 -15.49 -7.27 15.85
C ILE A 186 -16.77 -7.92 16.36
N GLU A 187 -16.87 -8.15 17.67
CA GLU A 187 -18.15 -8.52 18.28
C GLU A 187 -19.14 -7.36 18.19
N ASP A 188 -20.45 -7.64 18.02
CA ASP A 188 -21.47 -6.59 17.89
C ASP A 188 -21.45 -5.58 19.07
N CYS A 189 -21.09 -6.03 20.28
CA CYS A 189 -20.97 -5.17 21.45
C CYS A 189 -19.77 -4.19 21.40
N GLY A 190 -18.85 -4.38 20.45
CA GLY A 190 -17.73 -3.49 20.17
C GLY A 190 -18.04 -2.40 19.13
N LEU A 191 -19.18 -2.46 18.45
CA LEU A 191 -19.58 -1.49 17.43
C LEU A 191 -20.17 -0.23 18.07
N THR A 192 -19.31 0.60 18.66
CA THR A 192 -19.71 1.86 19.31
C THR A 192 -19.40 3.07 18.43
N PRO A 193 -20.16 4.18 18.55
CA PRO A 193 -19.88 5.41 17.79
C PRO A 193 -18.45 5.94 17.99
N ASP A 194 -17.92 5.84 19.21
CA ASP A 194 -16.59 6.36 19.56
C ASP A 194 -15.46 5.33 19.37
N ARG A 195 -15.71 4.22 18.65
CA ARG A 195 -14.76 3.10 18.54
C ARG A 195 -13.44 3.54 17.91
N ASN A 196 -13.46 4.33 16.83
CA ASN A 196 -12.25 4.74 16.11
C ASN A 196 -11.34 5.62 16.98
N ASP A 197 -11.93 6.55 17.74
CA ASP A 197 -11.21 7.36 18.72
C ASP A 197 -10.63 6.48 19.82
N LYS A 198 -11.44 5.55 20.34
CA LYS A 198 -10.97 4.62 21.35
C LYS A 198 -9.83 3.75 20.87
N GLN A 199 -9.91 3.25 19.64
CA GLN A 199 -8.86 2.46 19.03
C GLN A 199 -7.57 3.26 18.96
N THR A 200 -7.62 4.50 18.48
CA THR A 200 -6.45 5.38 18.38
C THR A 200 -5.77 5.58 19.74
N GLU A 201 -6.54 5.83 20.81
CA GLU A 201 -6.01 5.92 22.18
C GLU A 201 -5.29 4.63 22.61
N LEU A 202 -5.93 3.48 22.40
CA LEU A 202 -5.39 2.18 22.82
C LEU A 202 -4.18 1.75 21.99
N GLN A 203 -4.09 2.19 20.73
CA GLN A 203 -2.93 1.98 19.87
C GLN A 203 -1.70 2.77 20.36
N VAL A 204 -1.91 3.98 20.86
CA VAL A 204 -0.86 4.80 21.49
C VAL A 204 -0.46 4.19 22.83
N GLU A 205 -1.43 3.77 23.65
CA GLU A 205 -1.17 3.08 24.93
C GLU A 205 -0.36 1.79 24.71
N LEU A 206 -0.74 0.96 23.72
CA LEU A 206 -0.03 -0.27 23.37
C LEU A 206 1.45 0.02 23.07
N ARG A 207 1.69 0.98 22.17
CA ARG A 207 3.04 1.37 21.75
C ARG A 207 3.87 1.86 22.92
N ASN A 208 3.33 2.77 23.73
CA ASN A 208 4.04 3.34 24.88
C ASN A 208 4.40 2.28 25.92
N ASN A 209 3.49 1.34 26.21
CA ASN A 209 3.78 0.27 27.18
C ASN A 209 4.82 -0.73 26.67
N ILE A 210 4.83 -1.04 25.37
CA ILE A 210 5.88 -1.85 24.75
C ILE A 210 7.24 -1.12 24.83
N ILE A 211 7.26 0.18 24.48
CA ILE A 211 8.48 0.99 24.53
C ILE A 211 9.07 1.06 25.93
N ASN A 212 8.22 1.23 26.94
CA ASN A 212 8.65 1.29 28.33
C ASN A 212 8.95 -0.09 28.94
N GLY A 213 8.86 -1.17 28.15
CA GLY A 213 9.06 -2.54 28.63
C GLY A 213 8.02 -3.00 29.66
N THR A 214 6.88 -2.31 29.74
CA THR A 214 5.78 -2.62 30.67
C THR A 214 4.96 -3.81 30.17
N TRP A 215 4.77 -3.93 28.86
CA TRP A 215 4.14 -5.08 28.22
C TRP A 215 5.06 -5.71 27.18
N THR A 216 5.01 -7.02 27.06
CA THR A 216 5.40 -7.66 25.78
C THR A 216 4.38 -7.32 24.70
N PHE A 217 4.75 -7.49 23.43
CA PHE A 217 3.82 -7.28 22.32
C PHE A 217 2.56 -8.15 22.45
N ASP A 218 2.72 -9.46 22.71
CA ASP A 218 1.59 -10.40 22.79
C ASP A 218 0.66 -10.09 23.96
N GLU A 219 1.21 -9.75 25.13
CA GLU A 219 0.41 -9.34 26.29
C GLU A 219 -0.38 -8.06 26.01
N GLY A 220 0.28 -7.04 25.47
CA GLY A 220 -0.36 -5.78 25.12
C GLY A 220 -1.45 -5.97 24.06
N LEU A 221 -1.18 -6.76 23.01
CA LEU A 221 -2.13 -7.09 21.96
C LEU A 221 -3.36 -7.78 22.54
N ALA A 222 -3.18 -8.80 23.40
CA ALA A 222 -4.30 -9.50 24.04
C ALA A 222 -5.15 -8.58 24.93
N ILE A 223 -4.51 -7.71 25.72
CA ILE A 223 -5.20 -6.73 26.57
C ILE A 223 -6.05 -5.78 25.71
N GLN A 224 -5.46 -5.19 24.67
CA GLN A 224 -6.16 -4.21 23.86
C GLN A 224 -7.24 -4.85 22.98
N ASN A 225 -7.00 -6.05 22.45
CA ASN A 225 -8.02 -6.80 21.71
C ASN A 225 -9.27 -7.05 22.55
N LYS A 226 -9.09 -7.41 23.83
CA LYS A 226 -10.21 -7.58 24.76
C LYS A 226 -10.97 -6.27 25.01
N LYS A 227 -10.28 -5.14 25.15
CA LYS A 227 -10.93 -3.82 25.31
C LYS A 227 -11.70 -3.42 24.05
N MET A 228 -11.13 -3.71 22.88
CA MET A 228 -11.73 -3.43 21.57
C MET A 228 -12.72 -4.47 21.11
N LYS A 229 -13.00 -5.53 21.87
CA LYS A 229 -13.94 -6.59 21.45
C LYS A 229 -13.57 -7.20 20.10
N PHE A 230 -12.27 -7.30 19.83
CA PHE A 230 -11.77 -8.06 18.70
C PHE A 230 -11.91 -9.55 18.99
N THR A 231 -12.26 -10.32 17.97
CA THR A 231 -12.46 -11.76 18.04
C THR A 231 -11.90 -12.43 16.79
N THR A 232 -11.61 -13.72 16.90
CA THR A 232 -11.26 -14.60 15.77
C THR A 232 -12.50 -15.21 15.12
N ASP A 233 -13.64 -15.22 15.83
CA ASP A 233 -14.88 -15.75 15.30
C ASP A 233 -15.42 -14.82 14.22
N LYS A 234 -15.88 -15.40 13.11
CA LYS A 234 -16.46 -14.62 12.01
C LYS A 234 -17.70 -13.86 12.50
N THR A 235 -17.69 -12.54 12.36
CA THR A 235 -18.84 -11.67 12.65
C THR A 235 -19.30 -10.90 11.42
N SER A 236 -20.20 -9.94 11.62
CA SER A 236 -20.74 -9.07 10.56
C SER A 236 -19.75 -7.96 10.15
N HIS A 237 -18.74 -7.64 10.98
CA HIS A 237 -17.81 -6.54 10.76
C HIS A 237 -16.37 -6.95 11.04
N ILE A 238 -15.46 -6.40 10.25
CA ILE A 238 -14.02 -6.46 10.46
C ILE A 238 -13.49 -5.05 10.68
N SER A 239 -12.30 -4.93 11.26
CA SER A 239 -11.63 -3.64 11.37
C SER A 239 -10.13 -3.80 11.22
N ASP A 240 -9.46 -2.70 10.86
CA ASP A 240 -8.02 -2.60 11.09
C ASP A 240 -7.71 -2.99 12.53
N ALA A 241 -6.64 -3.76 12.70
CA ALA A 241 -6.27 -4.27 14.01
C ALA A 241 -5.59 -3.20 14.89
N ILE A 242 -5.48 -3.48 16.19
CA ILE A 242 -4.81 -2.59 17.15
C ILE A 242 -3.30 -2.45 16.88
N ASP A 243 -2.65 -3.49 16.36
CA ASP A 243 -1.25 -3.48 15.93
C ASP A 243 -1.05 -2.90 14.51
N GLY A 244 -2.12 -2.47 13.84
CA GLY A 244 -2.07 -1.77 12.56
C GLY A 244 -1.66 -0.29 12.65
N LEU A 245 -1.92 0.46 11.57
CA LEU A 245 -1.65 1.90 11.49
C LEU A 245 -2.44 2.69 12.53
N HIS A 246 -1.80 3.71 13.10
CA HIS A 246 -2.38 4.52 14.17
C HIS A 246 -2.95 5.87 13.72
N ASN A 247 -2.58 6.37 12.55
CA ASN A 247 -2.95 7.71 12.07
C ASN A 247 -3.75 7.67 10.76
N ASN A 248 -4.52 8.74 10.51
CA ASN A 248 -5.11 9.12 9.22
C ASN A 248 -6.16 8.19 8.59
N ILE A 249 -6.82 7.33 9.37
CA ILE A 249 -7.92 6.51 8.86
C ILE A 249 -9.25 7.09 9.35
N HIS A 250 -10.09 7.54 8.41
CA HIS A 250 -11.42 8.10 8.69
C HIS A 250 -12.37 7.07 9.29
N ASN A 251 -12.41 5.87 8.71
CA ASN A 251 -13.16 4.75 9.25
C ASN A 251 -12.37 3.46 9.13
N ARG A 252 -12.25 2.75 10.24
CA ARG A 252 -11.51 1.48 10.36
C ARG A 252 -12.40 0.26 10.30
N ILE A 253 -13.73 0.46 10.27
CA ILE A 253 -14.72 -0.61 10.37
C ILE A 253 -15.34 -0.85 8.99
N TYR A 254 -15.31 -2.11 8.56
CA TYR A 254 -15.84 -2.57 7.30
C TYR A 254 -16.86 -3.67 7.55
N LYS A 255 -17.92 -3.75 6.75
CA LYS A 255 -18.75 -4.95 6.77
C LYS A 255 -17.97 -6.12 6.19
N THR A 256 -18.19 -7.30 6.74
CA THR A 256 -17.48 -8.52 6.34
C THR A 256 -17.82 -8.92 4.90
N ASP A 257 -19.05 -8.65 4.44
CA ASP A 257 -19.51 -8.95 3.07
C ASP A 257 -18.94 -8.01 2.00
N TYR A 258 -18.40 -6.85 2.40
CA TYR A 258 -17.63 -5.98 1.50
C TYR A 258 -16.28 -6.58 1.14
N VAL A 259 -15.71 -7.42 2.02
CA VAL A 259 -14.44 -8.09 1.77
C VAL A 259 -14.63 -9.51 1.26
N PHE A 260 -15.55 -10.27 1.85
CA PHE A 260 -15.72 -11.70 1.56
C PHE A 260 -17.05 -12.02 0.88
N PRO A 261 -17.07 -12.96 -0.09
CA PRO A 261 -15.93 -13.72 -0.61
C PRO A 261 -14.97 -12.84 -1.41
N LEU A 262 -13.67 -13.13 -1.35
CA LEU A 262 -12.68 -12.36 -2.11
C LEU A 262 -12.92 -12.50 -3.62
N ASN A 263 -12.68 -11.42 -4.35
CA ASN A 263 -12.67 -11.38 -5.81
C ASN A 263 -11.24 -11.28 -6.35
N LYS A 264 -11.11 -11.23 -7.67
CA LYS A 264 -9.84 -10.99 -8.37
C LYS A 264 -9.86 -9.64 -9.07
N ILE A 265 -8.71 -8.97 -9.09
CA ILE A 265 -8.50 -7.71 -9.81
C ILE A 265 -7.16 -7.73 -10.52
N VAL A 266 -7.11 -7.10 -11.69
CA VAL A 266 -5.87 -6.88 -12.43
C VAL A 266 -5.11 -5.71 -11.80
N PHE A 267 -3.83 -5.92 -11.53
CA PHE A 267 -2.88 -4.90 -11.13
C PHE A 267 -1.62 -5.06 -11.96
N GLU A 268 -1.34 -4.06 -12.81
CA GLU A 268 -0.37 -4.17 -13.90
C GLU A 268 -0.74 -5.34 -14.84
N ASP A 269 0.10 -6.37 -14.93
CA ASP A 269 -0.09 -7.50 -15.85
C ASP A 269 -0.55 -8.79 -15.14
N TYR A 270 -0.89 -8.72 -13.85
CA TYR A 270 -1.18 -9.90 -13.02
C TYR A 270 -2.51 -9.74 -12.26
N GLU A 271 -3.14 -10.87 -11.92
CA GLU A 271 -4.37 -10.91 -11.13
C GLU A 271 -4.09 -11.22 -9.66
N PHE A 272 -4.58 -10.36 -8.77
CA PHE A 272 -4.45 -10.52 -7.31
C PHE A 272 -5.81 -10.55 -6.63
N SER A 273 -5.83 -10.97 -5.37
CA SER A 273 -7.06 -10.97 -4.57
C SER A 273 -7.47 -9.55 -4.18
N CYS A 274 -8.77 -9.25 -4.20
CA CYS A 274 -9.35 -7.97 -3.78
C CYS A 274 -10.63 -8.18 -2.95
N PRO A 275 -11.11 -7.14 -2.22
CA PRO A 275 -12.41 -7.17 -1.57
C PRO A 275 -13.55 -7.50 -2.54
N ASN A 276 -14.59 -8.18 -2.05
CA ASN A 276 -15.80 -8.50 -2.79
C ASN A 276 -16.45 -7.27 -3.44
N ASP A 277 -16.62 -6.21 -2.65
CA ASP A 277 -17.26 -4.96 -3.01
C ASP A 277 -16.34 -3.79 -2.66
N TYR A 278 -15.35 -3.57 -3.53
CA TYR A 278 -14.40 -2.49 -3.35
C TYR A 278 -15.02 -1.09 -3.53
N GLU A 279 -16.18 -0.99 -4.17
CA GLU A 279 -16.92 0.27 -4.35
C GLU A 279 -17.53 0.76 -3.04
N GLU A 280 -17.94 -0.16 -2.16
CA GLU A 280 -18.37 0.16 -0.80
C GLU A 280 -17.20 0.19 0.19
N TYR A 281 -16.13 -0.58 -0.04
CA TYR A 281 -14.96 -0.65 0.85
C TYR A 281 -14.11 0.63 0.83
N LEU A 282 -13.67 1.09 -0.34
CA LEU A 282 -12.73 2.21 -0.46
C LEU A 282 -13.26 3.57 0.04
N PRO A 283 -14.56 3.93 -0.14
CA PRO A 283 -15.10 5.15 0.44
C PRO A 283 -15.03 5.22 1.97
N LEU A 284 -14.97 4.07 2.66
CA LEU A 284 -14.80 4.06 4.11
C LEU A 284 -13.39 4.52 4.52
N ILE A 285 -12.39 4.25 3.69
CA ILE A 285 -11.00 4.63 3.92
C ILE A 285 -10.78 6.08 3.50
N TYR A 286 -11.17 6.43 2.27
CA TYR A 286 -10.78 7.68 1.60
C TYR A 286 -11.90 8.71 1.48
N GLY A 287 -13.14 8.35 1.83
CA GLY A 287 -14.32 9.19 1.63
C GLY A 287 -14.94 9.03 0.24
N PRO A 288 -16.09 9.68 -0.01
CA PRO A 288 -16.89 9.48 -1.23
C PRO A 288 -16.18 9.92 -2.52
N GLU A 289 -15.21 10.83 -2.43
CA GLU A 289 -14.48 11.41 -3.56
C GLU A 289 -13.17 10.67 -3.88
N TYR A 290 -12.97 9.46 -3.36
CA TYR A 290 -11.69 8.72 -3.40
C TYR A 290 -11.16 8.45 -4.82
N MET A 291 -12.02 8.41 -5.83
CA MET A 291 -11.62 8.21 -7.22
C MET A 291 -10.95 9.44 -7.81
N HIS A 292 -11.16 10.63 -7.24
CA HIS A 292 -10.52 11.85 -7.71
C HIS A 292 -9.03 11.88 -7.35
N ILE A 293 -8.22 12.50 -8.21
CA ILE A 293 -6.81 12.76 -7.89
C ILE A 293 -6.75 13.68 -6.66
N PRO A 294 -5.93 13.34 -5.65
CA PRO A 294 -5.76 14.22 -4.49
C PRO A 294 -5.09 15.53 -4.90
N HIS A 295 -5.44 16.63 -4.22
CA HIS A 295 -4.78 17.93 -4.44
C HIS A 295 -3.29 17.90 -4.14
N ILE A 296 -2.84 16.97 -3.29
CA ILE A 296 -1.44 16.75 -2.94
C ILE A 296 -1.12 15.28 -3.21
N ALA A 297 -0.15 15.04 -4.08
CA ALA A 297 0.47 13.74 -4.29
C ALA A 297 1.71 13.65 -3.40
N LEU A 298 1.77 12.62 -2.56
CA LEU A 298 2.91 12.31 -1.71
C LEU A 298 3.45 10.95 -2.13
N ASP A 299 4.77 10.81 -2.15
CA ASP A 299 5.45 9.51 -2.14
C ASP A 299 5.95 9.23 -0.72
N HIS A 300 6.30 7.97 -0.41
CA HIS A 300 6.88 7.60 0.88
C HIS A 300 8.40 7.87 0.92
N ASN A 301 8.90 8.75 0.04
CA ASN A 301 10.31 9.11 -0.10
C ASN A 301 11.24 7.92 -0.43
N THR A 302 10.70 6.80 -0.93
CA THR A 302 11.50 5.62 -1.33
C THR A 302 12.46 5.97 -2.45
N THR A 303 12.03 6.82 -3.39
CA THR A 303 12.88 7.30 -4.49
C THR A 303 14.15 7.98 -3.99
N GLY A 304 14.05 8.82 -2.95
CA GLY A 304 15.21 9.49 -2.35
C GLY A 304 16.15 8.49 -1.68
N PHE A 305 15.58 7.55 -0.92
CA PHE A 305 16.33 6.50 -0.22
C PHE A 305 17.11 5.59 -1.20
N VAL A 306 16.44 5.08 -2.24
CA VAL A 306 17.05 4.23 -3.27
C VAL A 306 18.21 4.94 -3.98
N LYS A 307 18.02 6.22 -4.36
CA LYS A 307 19.11 7.00 -4.99
C LYS A 307 20.34 7.09 -4.09
N GLY A 308 20.14 7.20 -2.77
CA GLY A 308 21.19 7.16 -1.76
C GLY A 308 22.00 5.86 -1.78
N GLN A 309 21.35 4.70 -1.98
CA GLN A 309 22.01 3.38 -2.02
C GLN A 309 23.03 3.25 -3.16
N TYR A 310 22.92 4.08 -4.20
CA TYR A 310 23.77 4.07 -5.39
C TYR A 310 24.64 5.33 -5.53
N ASN A 311 24.85 6.09 -4.44
CA ASN A 311 25.61 7.35 -4.47
C ASN A 311 25.10 8.34 -5.55
N ASN A 312 23.80 8.31 -5.86
CA ASN A 312 23.17 9.07 -6.95
C ASN A 312 23.70 8.76 -8.36
N ILE A 313 24.40 7.63 -8.56
CA ILE A 313 24.89 7.20 -9.88
C ILE A 313 23.76 6.45 -10.59
N LYS A 314 23.08 7.15 -11.51
CA LYS A 314 21.91 6.61 -12.23
C LYS A 314 22.19 5.28 -12.94
N LYS A 315 23.34 5.15 -13.61
CA LYS A 315 23.67 3.96 -14.39
C LYS A 315 23.75 2.69 -13.53
N ASP A 316 24.35 2.80 -12.35
CA ASP A 316 24.52 1.66 -11.44
C ASP A 316 23.18 1.27 -10.81
N MET A 317 22.34 2.27 -10.53
CA MET A 317 20.97 2.07 -10.06
C MET A 317 20.10 1.40 -11.13
N ASP A 318 20.14 1.87 -12.37
CA ASP A 318 19.40 1.26 -13.49
C ASP A 318 19.79 -0.23 -13.64
N TYR A 319 21.10 -0.52 -13.63
CA TYR A 319 21.61 -1.90 -13.66
C TYR A 319 21.14 -2.73 -12.46
N GLY A 320 21.18 -2.15 -11.26
CA GLY A 320 20.71 -2.82 -10.04
C GLY A 320 19.22 -3.19 -10.09
N PHE A 321 18.38 -2.33 -10.67
CA PHE A 321 16.97 -2.63 -10.90
C PHE A 321 16.78 -3.71 -11.96
N GLU A 322 17.45 -3.62 -13.10
CA GLU A 322 17.37 -4.62 -14.17
C GLU A 322 17.74 -6.03 -13.65
N GLU A 323 18.84 -6.14 -12.90
CA GLU A 323 19.28 -7.42 -12.31
C GLU A 323 18.27 -7.94 -11.28
N SER A 324 17.79 -7.09 -10.37
CA SER A 324 16.90 -7.50 -9.28
C SER A 324 15.52 -7.90 -9.77
N ILE A 325 14.97 -7.18 -10.76
CA ILE A 325 13.70 -7.50 -11.40
C ILE A 325 13.83 -8.85 -12.12
N ALA A 326 14.90 -9.06 -12.91
CA ALA A 326 15.12 -10.32 -13.60
C ALA A 326 15.28 -11.50 -12.61
N TYR A 327 15.95 -11.26 -11.48
CA TYR A 327 16.13 -12.25 -10.42
C TYR A 327 14.81 -12.67 -9.76
N LEU A 328 14.00 -11.72 -9.26
CA LEU A 328 12.71 -12.04 -8.65
C LEU A 328 11.72 -12.61 -9.66
N LYS A 329 11.71 -12.11 -10.90
CA LYS A 329 10.88 -12.68 -11.96
C LYS A 329 11.18 -14.16 -12.20
N ARG A 330 12.46 -14.54 -12.28
CA ARG A 330 12.85 -15.95 -12.41
C ARG A 330 12.37 -16.79 -11.21
N ILE A 331 12.54 -16.28 -9.99
CA ILE A 331 12.03 -16.96 -8.78
C ILE A 331 10.52 -17.17 -8.90
N ASN A 332 9.78 -16.14 -9.30
CA ASN A 332 8.32 -16.20 -9.42
C ASN A 332 7.86 -17.17 -10.50
N ASP A 333 8.54 -17.18 -11.65
CA ASP A 333 8.20 -18.03 -12.79
C ASP A 333 8.54 -19.52 -12.52
N GLU A 334 9.49 -19.79 -11.62
CA GLU A 334 9.92 -21.14 -11.21
C GLU A 334 9.34 -21.58 -9.84
N PHE A 335 8.48 -20.76 -9.23
CA PHE A 335 7.95 -21.00 -7.90
C PHE A 335 7.01 -22.22 -7.90
N ASN A 336 7.32 -23.22 -7.08
CA ASN A 336 6.55 -24.47 -6.94
C ASN A 336 5.93 -24.64 -5.55
#